data_AF-A0A0E4BYE8-F1
#
_entry.id   AF-A0A0E4BYE8-F1
#
_cell.length_a   1.000
_cell.length_b   1.000
_cell.length_c   1.000
_cell.angle_alpha   90.00
_cell.angle_beta   90.00
_cell.angle_gamma   90.00
#
_symmetry.space_group_name_H-M   'P 1'
#
loop_
_entity.id
_entity.type
_entity.pdbx_description
1 polymer ?
#
loop_
_entity_poly.entity_id
_entity_poly.type
_entity_poly.pdbx_seq_one_letter_code
_entity_poly.pdbx_strand_id
1 'polypeptide(L)'
;MPIAVTWDHVHLRSPDPEATATWLRDILGGEIVRAPGRIDVNLGGARIFIAPLEGDNAVSPPPPHPHQGLDHFRLTVKDIDAVAAEIKA
;
A
#
# COMPACT_ATOMS: atom_id res chain seq x y z
N MET A 1 -8.60 14.02 -27.49
CA MET A 1 -7.32 13.35 -27.22
C MET A 1 -7.22 13.13 -25.72
N PRO A 2 -6.85 11.93 -25.24
CA PRO A 2 -6.66 11.71 -23.80
C PRO A 2 -5.45 12.52 -23.30
N ILE A 3 -5.51 12.93 -22.03
CA ILE A 3 -4.41 13.61 -21.36
C ILE A 3 -3.32 12.58 -21.03
N ALA A 4 -2.06 12.90 -21.31
CA ALA A 4 -0.93 12.11 -20.86
C ALA A 4 -0.73 12.30 -19.35
N VAL A 5 -0.75 11.22 -18.58
CA VAL A 5 -0.56 11.22 -17.13
C VAL A 5 0.50 10.21 -16.74
N THR A 6 1.18 10.46 -15.63
CA THR A 6 2.07 9.49 -14.97
C THR A 6 1.43 9.09 -13.66
N TRP A 7 1.41 7.78 -13.38
CA TRP A 7 1.00 7.29 -12.08
C TRP A 7 2.01 7.73 -11.01
N ASP A 8 1.54 8.44 -9.99
CA ASP A 8 2.44 8.97 -8.96
C ASP A 8 2.55 8.03 -7.74
N HIS A 9 1.45 7.77 -7.03
CA HIS A 9 1.45 6.95 -5.82
C HIS A 9 0.05 6.50 -5.36
N VAL A 10 0.00 5.56 -4.41
CA VAL A 10 -1.17 5.29 -3.55
C VAL A 10 -0.91 5.76 -2.11
N HIS A 11 -1.97 6.08 -1.37
CA HIS A 11 -1.92 6.26 0.08
C HIS A 11 -2.48 5.01 0.76
N LEU A 12 -1.78 4.52 1.77
CA LEU A 12 -2.25 3.49 2.67
C LEU A 12 -2.31 4.06 4.09
N ARG A 13 -3.41 3.78 4.77
CA ARG A 13 -3.60 4.10 6.18
C ARG A 13 -3.45 2.83 6.99
N SER A 14 -2.62 2.87 8.03
CA SER A 14 -2.32 1.68 8.84
C SER A 14 -2.28 2.01 10.33
N PRO A 15 -2.79 1.12 11.21
CA PRO A 15 -2.57 1.24 12.65
C PRO A 15 -1.10 1.06 13.03
N ASP A 16 -0.30 0.39 12.19
CA ASP A 16 1.14 0.22 12.38
C ASP A 16 1.88 0.43 11.04
N PRO A 17 2.29 1.69 10.74
CA PRO A 17 3.01 2.00 9.52
C PRO A 17 4.34 1.24 9.37
N GLU A 18 5.06 0.97 10.46
CA GLU A 18 6.35 0.27 10.42
C GLU A 18 6.18 -1.22 10.11
N ALA A 19 5.24 -1.88 10.78
CA ALA A 19 4.92 -3.28 10.49
C ALA A 19 4.42 -3.44 9.05
N THR A 20 3.62 -2.48 8.56
CA THR A 20 3.13 -2.47 7.18
C THR A 20 4.26 -2.34 6.17
N ALA A 21 5.17 -1.38 6.38
CA ALA A 21 6.33 -1.20 5.51
C ALA A 21 7.26 -2.41 5.53
N THR A 22 7.48 -2.98 6.71
CA THR A 22 8.28 -4.19 6.93
C THR A 22 7.69 -5.38 6.17
N TRP A 23 6.37 -5.59 6.25
CA TRP A 23 5.70 -6.66 5.51
C TRP A 23 5.82 -6.47 3.99
N LEU A 24 5.61 -5.26 3.48
CA LEU A 24 5.77 -4.97 2.05
C LEU A 24 7.21 -5.22 1.56
N ARG A 25 8.22 -4.95 2.40
CA ARG A 25 9.62 -5.26 2.11
C ARG A 25 9.87 -6.77 2.12
N ASP A 26 9.53 -7.44 3.21
CA ASP A 26 9.95 -8.83 3.45
C ASP A 26 9.17 -9.82 2.59
N ILE A 27 7.90 -9.54 2.32
CA ILE A 27 7.01 -10.45 1.60
C ILE A 27 6.92 -10.11 0.12
N LEU A 28 6.92 -8.83 -0.24
CA LEU A 28 6.71 -8.38 -1.62
C LEU A 28 7.95 -7.74 -2.25
N GLY A 29 9.09 -7.72 -1.55
CA GLY A 29 10.34 -7.18 -2.06
C GLY A 29 10.33 -5.66 -2.23
N GLY A 30 9.46 -4.95 -1.51
CA GLY A 30 9.41 -3.49 -1.52
C GLY A 30 10.66 -2.84 -0.92
N GLU A 31 10.99 -1.65 -1.37
CA GLU A 31 12.09 -0.85 -0.80
C GLU A 31 11.53 0.24 0.10
N ILE A 32 11.91 0.23 1.38
CA ILE A 32 11.49 1.26 2.34
C ILE A 32 12.27 2.54 2.10
N VAL A 33 11.56 3.64 1.86
CA VAL A 33 12.11 5.00 1.72
C VAL A 33 11.59 5.85 2.88
N ARG A 34 12.51 6.51 3.61
CA ARG A 34 12.16 7.32 4.77
C ARG A 34 12.01 8.79 4.39
N ALA A 35 10.86 9.38 4.72
CA ALA A 35 10.59 10.80 4.56
C ALA A 35 10.12 11.41 5.91
N PRO A 36 10.29 12.72 6.14
CA PRO A 36 9.82 13.35 7.37
C PRO A 36 8.32 13.11 7.60
N GLY A 37 7.97 12.50 8.73
CA GLY A 37 6.58 12.29 9.15
C GLY A 37 5.80 11.18 8.42
N ARG A 38 6.44 10.37 7.56
CA ARG A 38 5.80 9.25 6.86
C ARG A 38 6.78 8.13 6.50
N ILE A 39 6.24 6.95 6.17
CA ILE A 39 7.02 5.83 5.64
C ILE A 39 6.55 5.55 4.22
N ASP A 40 7.49 5.56 3.27
CA ASP A 40 7.19 5.24 1.89
C ASP A 40 7.75 3.86 1.54
N VAL A 41 7.10 3.18 0.60
CA VAL A 41 7.61 1.94 0.01
C VAL A 41 7.55 2.06 -1.51
N ASN A 42 8.68 1.85 -2.18
CA ASN A 42 8.71 1.61 -3.62
C ASN A 42 8.40 0.12 -3.86
N LEU A 43 7.32 -0.18 -4.58
CA LEU A 43 6.90 -1.55 -4.88
C LEU A 43 6.43 -1.66 -6.32
N GLY A 44 7.07 -2.54 -7.11
CA GLY A 44 6.61 -2.87 -8.46
C GLY A 44 6.47 -1.67 -9.41
N GLY A 45 7.26 -0.60 -9.20
CA GLY A 45 7.20 0.64 -9.98
C GLY A 45 6.22 1.70 -9.47
N ALA A 46 5.50 1.45 -8.38
CA ALA A 46 4.64 2.43 -7.71
C ALA A 46 5.22 2.85 -6.36
N ARG A 47 4.91 4.08 -5.93
CA ARG A 47 5.14 4.53 -4.56
C ARG A 47 3.90 4.29 -3.69
N ILE A 48 4.11 3.79 -2.49
CA ILE A 48 3.08 3.58 -1.47
C ILE A 48 3.44 4.46 -0.28
N PHE A 49 2.60 5.45 0.02
CA PHE A 49 2.78 6.31 1.19
C PHE A 49 1.96 5.76 2.35
N ILE A 50 2.61 5.40 3.43
CA ILE A 50 1.99 4.78 4.60
C ILE A 50 1.96 5.81 5.73
N ALA A 51 0.76 6.08 6.22
CA ALA A 51 0.55 7.01 7.33
C ALA A 51 -0.35 6.40 8.42
N PRO A 52 -0.20 6.86 9.67
CA PRO A 52 -0.97 6.36 10.81
C PRO A 52 -2.47 6.71 10.68
N LEU A 53 -3.30 6.03 11.47
CA LEU A 53 -4.73 6.31 11.57
C LEU A 53 -5.05 7.57 12.38
N GLU A 54 -4.15 7.95 13.30
CA GLU A 54 -4.30 9.07 14.23
C GLU A 54 -3.34 10.22 13.89
N GLY A 55 -3.54 11.38 14.52
CA GLY A 55 -2.77 12.61 14.31
C GLY A 55 -3.48 13.64 13.42
N ASP A 56 -2.72 14.59 12.87
CA ASP A 56 -3.26 15.75 12.14
C ASP A 56 -4.10 15.38 10.89
N ASN A 57 -3.96 14.14 10.40
CA ASN A 57 -4.70 13.61 9.25
C ASN A 57 -5.52 12.36 9.62
N ALA A 58 -6.07 12.33 10.84
CA ALA A 58 -6.86 11.20 11.33
C ALA A 58 -7.99 10.83 10.34
N VAL A 59 -8.15 9.53 10.11
CA VAL A 59 -9.15 9.00 9.18
C VAL A 59 -10.39 8.50 9.91
N SER A 60 -11.56 8.72 9.32
CA SER A 60 -12.80 8.16 9.83
C SER A 60 -12.76 6.62 9.79
N PRO A 61 -13.52 5.94 10.68
CA PRO A 61 -13.67 4.50 10.62
C PRO A 61 -14.06 4.02 9.21
N PRO A 62 -13.58 2.85 8.76
CA PRO A 62 -13.91 2.33 7.44
C PRO A 62 -15.43 2.09 7.31
N PRO A 63 -16.03 2.38 6.14
CA PRO A 63 -17.42 2.04 5.89
C PRO A 63 -17.60 0.51 5.88
N PRO A 64 -18.81 -0.02 6.20
CA PRO A 64 -19.11 -1.44 6.06
C PRO A 64 -18.87 -1.94 4.63
N HIS A 65 -18.31 -3.15 4.48
CA HIS A 65 -18.06 -3.77 3.18
C HIS A 65 -19.33 -4.50 2.66
N PRO A 66 -19.64 -4.45 1.34
CA PRO A 66 -18.98 -3.68 0.28
C PRO A 66 -19.43 -2.21 0.22
N HIS A 67 -18.57 -1.32 -0.28
CA HIS A 67 -18.86 0.11 -0.44
C HIS A 67 -18.35 0.64 -1.80
N GLN A 68 -18.86 1.79 -2.24
CA GLN A 68 -18.43 2.45 -3.47
C GLN A 68 -17.09 3.18 -3.23
N GLY A 69 -16.09 2.95 -4.09
CA GLY A 69 -14.78 3.61 -4.00
C GLY A 69 -13.62 2.73 -4.45
N LEU A 70 -12.40 3.25 -4.30
CA LEU A 70 -11.18 2.46 -4.47
C LEU A 70 -10.96 1.62 -3.21
N ASP A 71 -11.38 0.37 -3.27
CA ASP A 71 -11.24 -0.60 -2.17
C ASP A 71 -9.92 -1.40 -2.27
N HIS A 72 -9.33 -1.49 -3.46
CA HIS A 72 -8.15 -2.31 -3.72
C HIS A 72 -7.20 -1.72 -4.77
N PHE A 73 -5.91 -2.01 -4.64
CA PHE A 73 -4.91 -1.91 -5.70
C PHE A 73 -4.38 -3.31 -6.04
N ARG A 74 -3.80 -3.49 -7.23
CA ARG A 74 -3.43 -4.82 -7.74
C ARG A 74 -1.94 -4.90 -8.00
N LEU A 75 -1.38 -6.08 -7.73
CA LEU A 75 -0.03 -6.46 -8.09
C LEU A 75 -0.12 -7.64 -9.05
N THR A 76 0.71 -7.63 -10.10
CA THR A 76 0.78 -8.72 -11.05
C THR A 76 1.91 -9.66 -10.65
N VAL A 77 1.59 -10.95 -10.55
CA VAL A 77 2.56 -12.03 -10.29
C VAL A 77 2.41 -13.10 -11.37
N LYS A 78 3.45 -13.92 -11.55
CA LYS A 78 3.45 -14.98 -12.58
C LYS A 78 2.54 -16.15 -12.21
N ASP A 79 2.57 -16.57 -10.95
CA ASP A 79 1.79 -17.69 -10.41
C ASP A 79 1.15 -17.22 -9.09
N ILE A 80 -0.15 -16.94 -9.13
CA ILE A 80 -0.88 -16.40 -7.99
C ILE A 80 -1.10 -17.44 -6.89
N ASP A 81 -1.22 -18.73 -7.25
CA ASP A 81 -1.47 -19.79 -6.28
C ASP A 81 -0.19 -20.09 -5.48
N ALA A 82 0.95 -20.13 -6.16
CA ALA A 82 2.25 -20.28 -5.51
C ALA A 82 2.55 -19.11 -4.55
N VAL A 83 2.36 -17.88 -5.01
CA VAL A 83 2.56 -16.68 -4.16
C VAL A 83 1.57 -16.67 -2.99
N ALA A 84 0.31 -17.01 -3.20
CA ALA A 84 -0.67 -17.08 -2.12
C ALA A 84 -0.33 -18.15 -1.08
N ALA A 85 0.29 -19.27 -1.47
CA ALA A 85 0.77 -20.29 -0.54
C ALA A 85 1.96 -19.80 0.28
N GLU A 86 2.91 -19.09 -0.34
CA GLU A 86 4.08 -18.52 0.34
C GLU A 86 3.69 -17.44 1.36
N ILE A 87 2.76 -16.54 1.01
CA ILE A 87 2.31 -15.45 1.89
C ILE A 87 1.55 -15.95 3.14
N LYS A 88 0.92 -17.13 3.05
CA LYS A 88 0.13 -17.72 4.15
C LYS A 88 0.97 -18.48 5.18
N ALA A 89 2.19 -18.88 4.82
CA ALA A 89 3.07 -19.71 5.65
C ALA A 89 3.65 -18.95 6.83
#